data_AF-A0A3A9XPF7-F1
#
_entry.id   AF-A0A3A9XPF7-F1
#
_cell.length_a   1.000
_cell.length_b   1.000
_cell.length_c   1.000
_cell.angle_alpha   90.00
_cell.angle_beta   90.00
_cell.angle_gamma   90.00
#
_symmetry.space_group_name_H-M   'P 1'
#
loop_
_entity.id
_entity.type
_entity.pdbx_description
1 polymer ?
#
loop_
_entity_poly.entity_id
_entity_poly.type
_entity_poly.pdbx_seq_one_letter_code
_entity_poly.pdbx_strand_id
1 'polypeptide(L)'
;MTNPNSSKRIDWRIALLGGHKQRVTGAPADTVVVTPIGGADVDLSDAELPARTTLTKVSLLGGVKLRVPAGVDVEVEGFHLLGGRRIEPAAASPSAPVVRVRAYGIIGGVEVSRA
;
A
#
# COMPACT_ATOMS: atom_id res chain seq x y z
N MET A 1 19.92 -25.60 5.06
CA MET A 1 19.14 -25.86 3.83
C MET A 1 18.24 -24.65 3.61
N THR A 2 18.67 -23.67 2.81
CA THR A 2 17.85 -22.51 2.46
C THR A 2 16.90 -22.91 1.34
N ASN A 3 15.59 -22.87 1.60
CA ASN A 3 14.55 -23.22 0.65
C ASN A 3 14.49 -22.12 -0.45
N PRO A 4 14.83 -22.41 -1.72
CA PRO A 4 14.96 -21.39 -2.77
C PRO A 4 13.61 -20.98 -3.40
N ASN A 5 12.47 -21.33 -2.79
CA ASN A 5 11.15 -21.17 -3.39
C ASN A 5 10.15 -20.40 -2.50
N SER A 6 10.55 -19.23 -1.99
CA SER A 6 9.57 -18.23 -1.57
C SER A 6 9.05 -17.52 -2.82
N SER A 7 8.11 -18.15 -3.54
CA SER A 7 7.28 -17.39 -4.47
C SER A 7 6.61 -16.31 -3.63
N LYS A 8 6.94 -15.04 -3.89
CA LYS A 8 6.37 -13.90 -3.17
C LYS A 8 4.85 -13.96 -3.36
N ARG A 9 4.13 -14.53 -2.39
CA ARG A 9 2.69 -14.74 -2.50
C ARG A 9 2.03 -13.38 -2.54
N ILE A 10 1.30 -13.11 -3.61
CA ILE A 10 0.47 -11.92 -3.73
C ILE A 10 -0.84 -12.23 -3.00
N ASP A 11 -1.19 -11.40 -2.02
CA ASP A 11 -2.47 -11.46 -1.32
C ASP A 11 -3.54 -10.71 -2.13
N TRP A 12 -4.57 -11.42 -2.60
CA TRP A 12 -5.65 -10.86 -3.40
C TRP A 12 -6.90 -10.66 -2.55
N ARG A 13 -7.42 -9.43 -2.55
CA ARG A 13 -8.65 -9.04 -1.84
C ARG A 13 -9.63 -8.44 -2.82
N ILE A 14 -10.72 -9.15 -3.08
CA ILE A 14 -11.76 -8.75 -4.03
C ILE A 14 -13.08 -8.68 -3.30
N ALA A 15 -13.78 -7.55 -3.41
CA ALA A 15 -15.10 -7.34 -2.82
C ALA A 15 -15.91 -6.34 -3.66
N LEU A 16 -17.24 -6.41 -3.64
CA LEU A 16 -18.11 -5.48 -4.37
C LEU A 16 -18.30 -4.16 -3.60
N LEU A 17 -18.42 -4.25 -2.28
CA LEU A 17 -18.60 -3.15 -1.36
C LEU A 17 -17.64 -3.33 -0.18
N GLY A 18 -17.14 -2.22 0.35
CA GLY A 18 -16.19 -2.23 1.45
C GLY A 18 -14.74 -2.30 1.00
N GLY A 19 -13.86 -2.48 1.98
CA GLY A 19 -12.43 -2.31 1.78
C GLY A 19 -11.60 -3.35 2.50
N HIS A 20 -10.28 -3.23 2.33
CA HIS A 20 -9.30 -4.04 3.04
C HIS A 20 -8.71 -3.22 4.18
N LYS A 21 -8.81 -3.69 5.41
CA LYS A 21 -8.13 -3.09 6.57
C LYS A 21 -7.11 -4.06 7.11
N GLN A 22 -5.87 -3.62 7.30
CA GLN A 22 -4.79 -4.48 7.76
C GLN A 22 -3.78 -3.69 8.60
N ARG A 23 -3.35 -4.30 9.70
CA ARG A 23 -2.19 -3.87 10.47
C ARG A 23 -1.15 -4.98 10.41
N VAL A 24 0.10 -4.65 10.10
CA VAL A 24 1.18 -5.62 9.89
C VAL A 24 2.29 -5.39 10.91
N THR A 25 2.71 -6.44 11.60
CA THR A 25 3.77 -6.43 12.63
C THR A 25 5.00 -7.26 12.23
N GLY A 26 5.08 -7.71 10.98
CA GLY A 26 6.17 -8.52 10.45
C GLY A 26 6.39 -8.22 8.97
N ALA A 27 6.93 -9.16 8.20
CA ALA A 27 7.16 -8.95 6.78
C ALA A 27 5.84 -8.84 5.98
N PRO A 28 5.51 -7.66 5.39
CA PRO A 28 4.33 -7.53 4.56
C PRO A 28 4.47 -8.29 3.24
N ALA A 29 3.35 -8.84 2.76
CA ALA A 29 3.22 -9.42 1.43
C ALA A 29 2.77 -8.36 0.41
N ASP A 30 3.09 -8.58 -0.86
CA ASP A 30 2.51 -7.77 -1.93
C ASP A 30 1.00 -8.01 -1.95
N THR A 31 0.21 -6.93 -2.00
CA THR A 31 -1.25 -7.01 -1.84
C THR A 31 -1.95 -6.33 -3.01
N VAL A 32 -3.01 -6.96 -3.52
CA VAL A 32 -3.89 -6.41 -4.57
C VAL A 32 -5.31 -6.34 -4.04
N VAL A 33 -5.87 -5.13 -4.00
CA VAL A 33 -7.23 -4.86 -3.54
C VAL A 33 -8.05 -4.36 -4.73
N VAL A 34 -9.12 -5.07 -5.08
CA VAL A 34 -10.02 -4.69 -6.17
C VAL A 34 -11.43 -4.59 -5.61
N THR A 35 -11.95 -3.36 -5.52
CA THR A 35 -13.34 -3.14 -5.06
C THR A 35 -13.96 -1.96 -5.79
N PRO A 36 -15.19 -2.07 -6.35
CA PRO A 36 -15.90 -0.95 -6.96
C PRO A 36 -16.10 0.21 -5.97
N ILE A 37 -16.57 -0.08 -4.74
CA ILE A 37 -16.79 0.91 -3.69
C ILE A 37 -16.06 0.47 -2.43
N GLY A 38 -15.10 1.30 -1.99
CA GLY A 38 -14.33 1.14 -0.76
C GLY A 38 -12.82 1.21 -1.00
N GLY A 39 -12.05 1.23 0.09
CA GLY A 39 -10.63 1.56 0.08
C GLY A 39 -9.71 0.46 0.60
N ALA A 40 -8.43 0.77 0.70
CA ALA A 40 -7.45 -0.01 1.45
C ALA A 40 -6.92 0.87 2.59
N ASP A 41 -6.98 0.38 3.83
CA ASP A 41 -6.46 1.03 5.03
C ASP A 41 -5.38 0.09 5.61
N VAL A 42 -4.12 0.43 5.36
CA VAL A 42 -2.99 -0.43 5.66
C VAL A 42 -2.05 0.30 6.59
N ASP A 43 -1.81 -0.30 7.76
CA ASP A 43 -0.88 0.18 8.76
C ASP A 43 0.35 -0.73 8.79
N LEU A 44 1.48 -0.21 8.31
CA LEU A 44 2.78 -0.84 8.30
C LEU A 44 3.73 -0.27 9.37
N SER A 45 3.23 0.55 10.30
CA SER A 45 4.06 1.26 11.28
C SER A 45 4.96 0.35 12.11
N ASP A 46 4.51 -0.86 12.38
CA ASP A 46 5.23 -1.88 13.16
C ASP A 46 5.76 -3.02 12.26
N ALA A 47 5.76 -2.83 10.94
CA ALA A 47 6.12 -3.87 9.98
C ALA A 47 7.63 -3.89 9.68
N GLU A 48 8.19 -5.09 9.59
CA GLU A 48 9.55 -5.32 9.10
C GLU A 48 9.54 -5.31 7.56
N LEU A 49 9.77 -4.14 6.98
CA LEU A 49 9.65 -3.95 5.53
C LEU A 49 10.81 -4.60 4.77
N PRO A 50 10.54 -5.48 3.77
CA PRO A 50 11.54 -5.87 2.82
C PRO A 50 11.93 -4.67 1.94
N ALA A 51 13.03 -4.79 1.19
CA ALA A 51 13.52 -3.73 0.31
C ALA A 51 12.43 -3.13 -0.62
N ARG A 52 11.46 -3.94 -1.05
CA ARG A 52 10.32 -3.48 -1.85
C ARG A 52 9.03 -4.23 -1.51
N THR A 53 7.98 -3.46 -1.18
CA THR A 53 6.62 -3.96 -0.95
C THR A 53 5.64 -3.22 -1.85
N THR A 54 4.68 -3.92 -2.45
CA THR A 54 3.70 -3.31 -3.37
C THR A 54 2.27 -3.47 -2.85
N LEU A 55 1.55 -2.35 -2.80
CA LEU A 55 0.10 -2.31 -2.59
C LEU A 55 -0.57 -1.79 -3.86
N THR A 56 -1.37 -2.63 -4.51
CA THR A 56 -2.18 -2.23 -5.67
C THR A 56 -3.64 -2.09 -5.27
N LYS A 57 -4.27 -0.96 -5.58
CA LYS A 57 -5.69 -0.70 -5.38
C LYS A 57 -6.34 -0.29 -6.68
N VAL A 58 -7.46 -0.94 -7.02
CA VAL A 58 -8.35 -0.53 -8.11
C VAL A 58 -9.75 -0.30 -7.56
N SER A 59 -10.35 0.86 -7.84
CA SER A 59 -11.70 1.22 -7.38
C SER A 59 -12.44 2.19 -8.31
N LEU A 60 -13.76 2.21 -8.24
CA LEU A 60 -14.55 3.32 -8.80
C LEU A 60 -14.64 4.44 -7.76
N LEU A 61 -15.05 4.11 -6.53
CA LEU A 61 -15.12 5.03 -5.40
C LEU A 61 -14.29 4.49 -4.22
N GLY A 62 -13.39 5.31 -3.70
CA GLY A 62 -12.50 4.95 -2.59
C GLY A 62 -11.03 4.96 -3.01
N GLY A 63 -10.15 4.98 -2.01
CA GLY A 63 -8.71 5.17 -2.21
C GLY A 63 -7.86 4.34 -1.25
N VAL A 64 -6.63 4.79 -1.02
CA VAL A 64 -5.66 4.14 -0.13
C VAL A 64 -5.34 5.07 1.03
N LYS A 65 -5.39 4.54 2.25
CA LYS A 65 -4.78 5.12 3.45
C LYS A 65 -3.65 4.20 3.87
N LEU A 66 -2.44 4.72 3.89
CA LEU A 66 -1.24 3.98 4.22
C LEU A 66 -0.52 4.68 5.37
N ARG A 67 -0.22 3.95 6.42
CA ARG A 67 0.69 4.40 7.48
C ARG A 67 1.99 3.60 7.40
N VAL A 68 3.13 4.29 7.39
CA VAL A 68 4.46 3.67 7.29
C VAL A 68 5.39 4.10 8.42
N PRO A 69 6.43 3.32 8.75
CA PRO A 69 7.46 3.71 9.71
C PRO A 69 8.28 4.92 9.26
N ALA A 70 8.85 5.65 10.21
CA ALA A 70 9.87 6.66 9.95
C ALA A 70 11.12 6.01 9.32
N GLY A 71 11.54 6.50 8.15
CA GLY A 71 12.71 5.95 7.43
C GLY A 71 12.37 5.05 6.24
N VAL A 72 11.09 4.98 5.86
CA VAL A 72 10.61 4.26 4.67
C VAL A 72 10.24 5.25 3.59
N ASP A 73 10.65 4.94 2.36
CA ASP A 73 10.25 5.72 1.19
C ASP A 73 8.96 5.18 0.58
N VAL A 74 8.15 6.07 -0.01
CA VAL A 74 6.85 5.71 -0.57
C VAL A 74 6.73 6.24 -1.99
N GLU A 75 6.73 5.31 -2.94
CA GLU A 75 6.50 5.59 -4.34
C GLU A 75 5.01 5.42 -4.66
N VAL A 76 4.34 6.46 -5.13
CA VAL A 76 2.94 6.36 -5.53
C VAL A 76 2.84 6.42 -7.06
N GLU A 77 2.21 5.40 -7.65
CA GLU A 77 1.87 5.26 -9.07
C GLU A 77 0.34 5.28 -9.27
N GLY A 78 -0.11 5.51 -10.51
CA GLY A 78 -1.53 5.52 -10.88
C GLY A 78 -2.22 6.89 -10.71
N PHE A 79 -3.54 6.90 -10.90
CA PHE A 79 -4.35 8.11 -10.94
C PHE A 79 -5.75 7.89 -10.35
N HIS A 80 -6.33 8.96 -9.83
CA HIS A 80 -7.77 9.06 -9.62
C HIS A 80 -8.28 10.21 -10.48
N LEU A 81 -9.42 10.06 -11.16
CA LEU A 81 -9.99 11.14 -11.99
C LEU A 81 -10.44 12.33 -11.14
N LEU A 82 -11.00 12.07 -9.95
CA LEU A 82 -11.47 13.04 -8.98
C LEU A 82 -10.85 12.74 -7.60
N GLY A 83 -10.18 13.74 -7.03
CA GLY A 83 -9.55 13.68 -5.71
C GLY A 83 -8.06 14.06 -5.75
N GLY A 84 -7.22 13.40 -4.95
CA GLY A 84 -5.83 13.84 -4.80
C GLY A 84 -4.88 12.87 -4.09
N ARG A 85 -3.63 13.29 -3.96
CA ARG A 85 -2.57 12.55 -3.28
C ARG A 85 -2.00 13.43 -2.18
N ARG A 86 -1.94 12.90 -0.96
CA ARG A 86 -1.29 13.54 0.18
C ARG A 86 -0.23 12.58 0.70
N ILE A 87 1.02 12.97 0.54
CA ILE A 87 2.17 12.16 0.96
C ILE A 87 2.95 13.02 1.93
N GLU A 88 3.01 12.62 3.20
CA GLU A 88 3.91 13.27 4.13
C GLU A 88 5.36 13.17 3.62
N PRO A 89 6.23 14.15 3.83
CA PRO A 89 7.64 14.05 3.46
C PRO A 89 8.36 12.95 4.26
N ALA A 90 9.33 12.28 3.64
CA ALA A 90 10.25 11.35 4.30
C ALA A 90 11.66 11.95 4.36
N ALA A 91 12.35 11.74 5.47
CA ALA A 91 13.81 11.72 5.52
C ALA A 91 14.30 10.27 5.34
N ALA A 92 14.03 9.68 4.17
CA ALA A 92 14.46 8.33 3.85
C ALA A 92 15.89 8.35 3.31
N SER A 93 16.72 7.39 3.74
CA SER A 93 18.05 7.21 3.17
C SER A 93 17.95 6.62 1.75
N PRO A 94 18.99 6.73 0.91
CA PRO A 94 19.02 6.07 -0.40
C PRO A 94 18.89 4.54 -0.33
N SER A 95 19.13 3.94 0.83
CA SER A 95 19.01 2.50 1.10
C SER A 95 17.72 2.12 1.84
N ALA A 96 16.80 3.08 2.03
CA ALA A 96 15.55 2.85 2.74
C ALA A 96 14.67 1.83 2.00
N PRO A 97 13.91 0.99 2.72
CA PRO A 97 12.85 0.18 2.13
C PRO A 97 11.84 1.06 1.39
N VAL A 98 11.33 0.56 0.26
CA VAL A 98 10.35 1.28 -0.58
C VAL A 98 9.01 0.58 -0.54
N VAL A 99 7.97 1.32 -0.15
CA VAL A 99 6.57 0.89 -0.32
C VAL A 99 6.00 1.54 -1.57
N ARG A 100 5.71 0.72 -2.58
CA ARG A 100 5.09 1.16 -3.82
C ARG A 100 3.58 1.04 -3.74
N VAL A 101 2.88 2.15 -3.89
CA VAL A 101 1.41 2.21 -3.92
C VAL A 101 0.94 2.47 -5.34
N ARG A 102 0.31 1.48 -5.97
CA ARG A 102 -0.33 1.58 -7.29
C ARG A 102 -1.82 1.77 -7.10
N ALA A 103 -2.34 2.99 -7.24
CA ALA A 103 -3.75 3.26 -7.01
C ALA A 103 -4.42 3.82 -8.27
N TYR A 104 -5.46 3.12 -8.75
CA TYR A 104 -6.23 3.49 -9.93
C TYR A 104 -7.71 3.60 -9.58
N GLY A 105 -8.34 4.73 -9.93
CA GLY A 105 -9.78 4.83 -9.79
C GLY A 105 -10.43 6.09 -10.35
N ILE A 106 -11.73 6.23 -10.09
CA ILE A 106 -12.50 7.40 -10.55
C ILE A 106 -12.54 8.44 -9.44
N ILE A 107 -13.10 8.13 -8.27
CA ILE A 107 -13.23 9.06 -7.14
C ILE A 107 -12.46 8.51 -5.94
N GLY A 108 -11.45 9.23 -5.47
CA GLY A 108 -10.66 8.78 -4.33
C GLY A 108 -9.29 9.46 -4.25
N GLY A 109 -8.33 8.77 -3.67
CA GLY A 109 -7.01 9.35 -3.49
C GLY A 109 -6.05 8.41 -2.78
N VAL A 110 -4.85 8.91 -2.56
CA VAL A 110 -3.85 8.22 -1.75
C VAL A 110 -3.43 9.15 -0.62
N GLU A 111 -3.55 8.67 0.60
CA GLU A 111 -3.08 9.33 1.80
C GLU A 111 -1.99 8.47 2.44
N VAL A 112 -0.80 9.05 2.59
CA VAL A 112 0.35 8.42 3.22
C VAL A 112 0.74 9.24 4.43
N SER A 113 0.73 8.59 5.59
CA SER A 113 1.15 9.15 6.87
C SER A 113 2.30 8.35 7.47
N ARG A 114 3.10 8.99 8.33
CA ARG A 114 4.16 8.32 9.08
C ARG A 114 3.78 8.18 10.55
N ALA A 115 4.27 7.09 11.16
CA ALA A 115 4.21 6.88 12.60
C ALA A 115 5.28 7.68 13.33
#